data_AF-A0A7G5MVT7-F1
#
_entry.id   AF-A0A7G5MVT7-F1
#
_cell.length_a   1.000
_cell.length_b   1.000
_cell.length_c   1.000
_cell.angle_alpha   90.00
_cell.angle_beta   90.00
_cell.angle_gamma   90.00
#
_symmetry.space_group_name_H-M   'P 1'
#
loop_
_entity.id
_entity.type
_entity.pdbx_description
1 polymer ?
#
loop_
_entity_poly.entity_id
_entity_poly.type
_entity_poly.pdbx_seq_one_letter_code
_entity_poly.pdbx_strand_id
1 'polypeptide(L)' 'MMELIRNDKFSHLVIYSLTRLSNSAIELTKICNELAMYNTTLISVSEAVDSSNPLHSIILRNMSSLV' A
#
# COMPACT_ATOMS: atom_id res chain seq x y z
N MET A 1 14.00 -2.73 -2.14
CA MET A 1 12.87 -2.68 -1.17
C MET A 1 11.87 -3.81 -1.43
N MET A 2 11.22 -3.86 -2.60
CA MET A 2 10.27 -4.96 -2.92
C MET A 2 10.90 -6.35 -2.82
N GLU A 3 12.15 -6.53 -3.22
CA GLU A 3 12.88 -7.79 -3.02
C GLU A 3 13.03 -8.19 -1.54
N LEU A 4 13.16 -7.22 -0.62
CA LEU A 4 13.23 -7.50 0.81
C LEU A 4 11.85 -7.88 1.37
N ILE A 5 10.79 -7.27 0.85
CA ILE A 5 9.39 -7.61 1.15
C ILE A 5 9.08 -9.03 0.68
N ARG A 6 9.49 -9.39 -0.54
CA ARG A 6 9.32 -10.74 -1.09
C ARG A 6 10.07 -11.83 -0.33
N ASN A 7 11.13 -11.46 0.40
CA ASN A 7 11.92 -12.34 1.24
C ASN A 7 11.47 -12.35 2.71
N ASP A 8 10.25 -11.86 2.99
CA ASP A 8 9.61 -11.78 4.30
C ASP A 8 10.49 -11.12 5.38
N LYS A 9 11.35 -10.17 4.98
CA LYS A 9 12.27 -9.51 5.92
C LYS A 9 11.57 -8.50 6.81
N PHE A 10 10.41 -7.99 6.39
CA PHE A 10 9.64 -6.98 7.11
C PHE A 10 8.15 -7.19 6.89
N SER A 11 7.34 -6.91 7.91
CA SER A 11 5.88 -7.00 7.87
C SER A 11 5.17 -5.65 7.73
N HIS A 12 5.91 -4.55 7.78
CA HIS A 12 5.36 -3.19 7.73
C HIS A 12 6.21 -2.30 6.81
N LEU A 13 5.55 -1.58 5.91
CA LEU A 13 6.11 -0.54 5.08
C LEU A 13 5.51 0.80 5.51
N VAL A 14 6.32 1.65 6.14
CA VAL A 14 5.91 2.98 6.60
C VAL A 14 6.44 4.02 5.62
N ILE A 15 5.55 4.85 5.10
CA ILE A 15 5.87 5.94 4.17
C ILE A 15 5.21 7.23 4.63
N TYR A 16 5.81 8.36 4.26
CA TYR A 16 5.23 9.66 4.61
C TYR A 16 3.97 9.97 3.79
N SER A 17 3.97 9.72 2.48
CA SER A 17 2.83 9.96 1.59
C SER A 17 2.77 8.91 0.50
N LEU A 18 1.57 8.51 0.09
CA LEU A 18 1.34 7.56 -1.01
C LEU A 18 1.99 8.01 -2.33
N THR A 19 2.09 9.33 -2.55
CA THR A 19 2.77 9.91 -3.72
C THR A 19 4.25 9.53 -3.82
N ARG A 20 4.88 9.08 -2.72
CA ARG A 20 6.26 8.55 -2.72
C ARG A 20 6.37 7.17 -3.35
N LEU A 21 5.26 6.41 -3.43
CA LEU A 21 5.21 5.12 -4.10
C LEU A 21 4.84 5.27 -5.58
N SER A 22 3.75 5.97 -5.87
CA SER A 22 3.35 6.33 -7.23
C SER A 22 2.33 7.47 -7.21
N ASN A 23 2.30 8.25 -8.30
CA ASN A 23 1.26 9.24 -8.56
C ASN A 23 0.06 8.65 -9.31
N SER A 24 0.13 7.38 -9.72
CA SER A 24 -0.95 6.66 -10.41
C SER A 24 -1.75 5.81 -9.43
N ALA A 25 -3.05 6.06 -9.32
CA ALA A 25 -3.95 5.27 -8.46
C ALA A 25 -3.97 3.77 -8.85
N ILE A 26 -3.84 3.49 -10.16
CA ILE A 26 -3.76 2.13 -10.68
C ILE A 26 -2.48 1.45 -10.20
N GLU A 27 -1.33 2.13 -10.26
CA GLU A 27 -0.06 1.57 -9.78
C GLU A 27 -0.04 1.42 -8.26
N LEU A 28 -0.57 2.39 -7.52
CA LEU A 28 -0.71 2.28 -6.06
C LEU A 28 -1.53 1.06 -5.67
N THR A 29 -2.60 0.78 -6.40
CA THR A 29 -3.43 -0.41 -6.16
C THR A 29 -2.69 -1.70 -6.45
N LYS A 30 -1.87 -1.74 -7.52
CA LYS A 30 -0.99 -2.89 -7.82
C LYS A 30 0.03 -3.12 -6.70
N ILE A 31 0.68 -2.04 -6.23
CA ILE A 31 1.66 -2.11 -5.14
C ILE A 31 0.97 -2.59 -3.85
N CYS A 32 -0.19 -2.04 -3.48
CA CYS A 32 -0.93 -2.46 -2.29
C CYS A 32 -1.35 -3.94 -2.36
N ASN A 33 -1.80 -4.41 -3.52
CA ASN A 33 -2.13 -5.83 -3.71
C ASN A 33 -0.88 -6.72 -3.60
N GLU A 34 0.26 -6.29 -4.15
CA GLU A 34 1.52 -7.00 -4.02
C GLU A 34 1.96 -7.07 -2.55
N LEU A 35 1.90 -5.96 -1.80
CA LEU A 35 2.21 -5.93 -0.36
C LEU A 35 1.30 -6.87 0.44
N ALA A 36 0.00 -6.91 0.11
CA ALA A 36 -0.95 -7.82 0.75
C ALA A 36 -0.64 -9.30 0.48
N MET A 37 -0.11 -9.66 -0.70
CA MET A 37 0.32 -11.03 -1.00
C MET A 37 1.48 -11.48 -0.11
N TYR A 38 2.34 -10.56 0.33
CA TYR A 38 3.49 -10.83 1.20
C TYR A 38 3.23 -10.45 2.66
N ASN A 39 1.97 -10.44 3.11
CA ASN A 39 1.58 -10.10 4.49
C ASN A 39 2.20 -8.79 5.01
N THR A 40 2.47 -7.83 4.12
CA THR A 40 3.10 -6.56 4.46
C THR A 40 2.04 -5.47 4.57
N THR A 41 1.99 -4.84 5.73
CA THR A 41 1.09 -3.72 6.01
C THR A 41 1.69 -2.42 5.50
N LEU A 42 0.94 -1.67 4.71
CA LEU A 42 1.29 -0.31 4.28
C LEU A 42 0.70 0.71 5.24
N ILE A 43 1.55 1.59 5.77
CA ILE A 43 1.14 2.72 6.59
C ILE A 43 1.61 4.00 5.91
N SER A 44 0.67 4.90 5.61
CA SER A 44 0.96 6.23 5.10
C SER A 44 0.59 7.31 6.11
N VAL A 45 1.57 8.11 6.51
CA VAL A 45 1.42 9.09 7.59
C VAL A 45 0.55 10.28 7.16
N SER A 46 0.78 10.85 5.98
CA SER A 46 0.11 12.06 5.50
C SER A 46 -1.36 11.82 5.17
N GLU A 47 -1.70 10.66 4.63
CA GLU A 47 -3.07 10.30 4.28
C GLU A 47 -3.80 9.56 5.41
N ALA A 48 -3.12 9.31 6.55
CA ALA A 48 -3.62 8.52 7.68
C ALA A 48 -4.18 7.15 7.24
N VAL A 49 -3.53 6.53 6.26
CA VAL A 49 -3.92 5.26 5.67
C VAL A 49 -3.14 4.13 6.33
N ASP A 50 -3.85 3.05 6.64
CA ASP A 50 -3.29 1.82 7.21
C ASP A 50 -3.98 0.64 6.52
N SER A 51 -3.25 -0.12 5.71
CA SER A 51 -3.83 -1.21 4.93
C SER A 51 -4.26 -2.42 5.77
N SER A 52 -3.86 -2.49 7.04
CA SER A 52 -4.37 -3.51 7.97
C SER A 52 -5.82 -3.23 8.38
N ASN A 53 -6.27 -1.98 8.28
CA ASN A 53 -7.65 -1.60 8.51
C ASN A 53 -8.50 -1.97 7.28
N PRO A 54 -9.54 -2.83 7.42
CA PRO A 54 -10.41 -3.24 6.31
C PRO A 54 -11.07 -2.07 5.58
N LEU A 55 -11.38 -0.97 6.26
CA LEU A 55 -11.97 0.21 5.61
C LEU A 55 -10.97 0.92 4.70
N HIS A 56 -9.73 1.06 5.17
CA HIS A 56 -8.67 1.72 4.41
C HIS A 56 -8.25 0.89 3.19
N SER A 57 -8.25 -0.44 3.30
CA SER A 57 -7.96 -1.32 2.16
C SER A 57 -9.05 -1.25 1.07
N ILE A 58 -10.33 -1.09 1.46
CA ILE A 58 -11.44 -0.84 0.53
C ILE A 58 -11.27 0.53 -0.16
N ILE A 59 -10.92 1.57 0.60
CA ILE A 59 -10.67 2.91 0.05
C ILE A 59 -9.55 2.86 -0.99
N LEU A 60 -8.42 2.22 -0.67
CA LEU A 60 -7.29 2.06 -1.60
C LEU A 60 -7.68 1.31 -2.87
N ARG A 61 -8.51 0.27 -2.78
CA ARG A 61 -9.04 -0.43 -3.96
C ARG A 61 -9.93 0.46 -4.82
N ASN A 62 -10.85 1.21 -4.21
CA ASN A 62 -11.78 2.07 -4.93
C ASN A 62 -11.11 3.30 -5.56
N MET A 63 -9.92 3.71 -5.08
CA MET A 63 -9.14 4.75 -5.78
C MET A 63 -8.77 4.35 -7.21
N SER A 64 -8.70 3.05 -7.52
CA SER A 64 -8.46 2.59 -8.90
C SER A 64 -9.68 2.67 -9.81
N SER A 65 -10.91 2.73 -9.27
CA SER A 65 -12.15 2.74 -10.05
C SER A 65 -12.66 4.15 -10.39
N LEU A 66 -12.05 5.18 -9.80
CA LEU A 66 -12.38 6.60 -10.00
C LEU A 66 -11.53 7.27 -11.09
N VAL A 67 -10.59 6.52 -11.70
CA VAL A 67 -9.71 6.96 -12.80
C VAL A 67 -10.14 6.30 -14.10
#